data_AF-A4BQY2-F1
#
_entry.id   AF-A4BQY2-F1
#
_cell.length_a   1.000
_cell.length_b   1.000
_cell.length_c   1.000
_cell.angle_alpha   90.00
_cell.angle_beta   90.00
_cell.angle_gamma   90.00
#
_symmetry.space_group_name_H-M   'P 1'
#
loop_
_entity.id
_entity.type
_entity.pdbx_description
1 polymer ?
#
loop_
_entity_poly.entity_id
_entity_poly.type
_entity_poly.pdbx_seq_one_letter_code
_entity_poly.pdbx_strand_id
1 'polypeptide(L)'
;MLSLAPGEQKNFAVLPEATRDYTIRTFGEADSVMVLFEDQNGNLKFVEGDDDSGSELNAEMRVRLYQGRRYVLRIRLYLKYSAGDTGVMMW
;
A
#
# COMPACT_ATOMS: atom_id res chain seq x y z
N MET A 1 4.32 -13.01 1.42
CA MET A 1 3.96 -13.31 0.02
C MET A 1 2.52 -12.90 -0.22
N LEU A 2 2.29 -11.99 -1.16
CA LEU A 2 0.96 -11.50 -1.49
C LEU A 2 0.40 -12.33 -2.66
N SER A 3 -0.39 -13.37 -2.38
CA SER A 3 -1.14 -14.06 -3.44
C SER A 3 -2.48 -13.37 -3.61
N LEU A 4 -2.68 -12.71 -4.75
CA LEU A 4 -3.93 -12.03 -5.15
C LEU A 4 -4.25 -12.36 -6.60
N ALA A 5 -5.51 -12.69 -6.88
CA ALA A 5 -6.02 -12.85 -8.24
C ALA A 5 -6.16 -11.49 -8.94
N PRO A 6 -6.21 -11.44 -10.29
CA PRO A 6 -6.46 -10.20 -11.02
C PRO A 6 -7.76 -9.52 -10.56
N GLY A 7 -7.68 -8.21 -10.25
CA GLY A 7 -8.80 -7.44 -9.73
C GLY A 7 -9.10 -7.63 -8.24
N GLU A 8 -8.40 -8.55 -7.56
CA GLU A 8 -8.53 -8.75 -6.11
C GLU A 8 -7.89 -7.58 -5.35
N GLN A 9 -8.49 -7.27 -4.20
CA GLN A 9 -8.03 -6.24 -3.29
C GLN A 9 -7.65 -6.87 -1.96
N LYS A 10 -6.59 -6.38 -1.33
CA LYS A 10 -6.23 -6.74 0.04
C LYS A 10 -5.97 -5.51 0.88
N ASN A 11 -6.37 -5.61 2.14
CA ASN A 11 -6.22 -4.58 3.14
C ASN A 11 -5.23 -5.06 4.21
N PHE A 12 -4.30 -4.19 4.59
CA PHE A 12 -3.31 -4.42 5.63
C PHE A 12 -3.47 -3.38 6.74
N ALA A 13 -3.48 -3.83 7.98
CA ALA A 13 -3.39 -2.92 9.12
C ALA A 13 -1.96 -2.40 9.26
N VAL A 14 -1.81 -1.08 9.38
CA VAL A 14 -0.54 -0.41 9.62
C VAL A 14 -0.62 0.30 10.97
N LEU A 15 0.29 -0.07 11.87
CA LEU A 15 0.40 0.47 13.22
C LEU A 15 1.82 1.03 13.39
N PRO A 16 2.03 2.34 13.19
CA PRO A 16 3.37 2.94 13.25
C PRO A 16 3.95 2.85 14.66
N GLU A 17 5.17 2.34 14.76
CA GLU A 17 5.89 2.26 16.05
C GLU A 17 6.37 3.64 16.53
N ALA A 18 6.57 4.58 15.59
CA ALA A 18 7.00 5.94 15.87
C ALA A 18 6.33 6.95 14.93
N THR A 19 6.19 8.20 15.42
CA THR A 19 5.73 9.32 14.61
C THR A 19 6.87 9.81 13.71
N ARG A 20 6.84 9.44 12.44
CA ARG A 20 7.85 9.81 11.45
C ARG A 20 7.33 9.66 10.02
N ASP A 21 8.17 10.04 9.07
CA ASP A 21 7.92 9.76 7.67
C ASP A 21 8.27 8.30 7.40
N TYR A 22 7.40 7.63 6.68
CA TYR A 22 7.57 6.28 6.19
C TYR A 22 7.51 6.29 4.67
N THR A 23 8.29 5.41 4.07
CA THR A 23 8.12 5.05 2.66
C THR A 23 7.41 3.71 2.60
N ILE A 24 6.33 3.64 1.83
CA ILE A 24 5.61 2.40 1.52
C ILE A 24 5.75 2.17 0.03
N ARG A 25 6.26 1.01 -0.35
CA ARG A 25 6.55 0.66 -1.75
C ARG A 25 6.12 -0.77 -2.05
N THR A 26 5.54 -1.00 -3.23
CA THR A 26 5.34 -2.35 -3.78
C THR A 26 6.60 -2.82 -4.52
N PHE A 27 6.80 -4.13 -4.57
CA PHE A 27 7.92 -4.75 -5.27
C PHE A 27 7.39 -5.90 -6.11
N GLY A 28 7.94 -6.10 -7.31
CA GLY A 28 7.63 -7.21 -8.19
C GLY A 28 7.27 -6.75 -9.60
N GLU A 29 6.63 -7.64 -10.37
CA GLU A 29 6.25 -7.44 -11.77
C GLU A 29 4.73 -7.25 -11.93
N ALA A 30 4.06 -6.76 -10.89
CA ALA A 30 2.61 -6.58 -10.87
C ALA A 30 2.26 -5.10 -10.81
N ASP A 31 1.43 -4.67 -11.75
CA ASP A 31 0.81 -3.35 -11.73
C ASP A 31 -0.19 -3.30 -10.56
N SER A 32 0.00 -2.34 -9.66
CA SER A 32 -0.73 -2.24 -8.40
C SER A 32 -1.03 -0.80 -8.01
N VAL A 33 -2.25 -0.57 -7.53
CA VAL A 33 -2.67 0.70 -6.94
C VAL A 33 -2.62 0.59 -5.43
N MET A 34 -2.03 1.60 -4.76
CA MET A 34 -1.99 1.70 -3.31
C MET A 34 -2.78 2.89 -2.81
N VAL A 35 -3.61 2.68 -1.79
CA VAL A 35 -4.32 3.75 -1.10
C VAL A 35 -4.19 3.55 0.40
N LEU A 36 -3.79 4.60 1.12
CA LEU A 36 -3.70 4.61 2.56
C LEU A 36 -4.87 5.37 3.17
N PHE A 37 -5.48 4.76 4.19
CA PHE A 37 -6.52 5.37 5.01
C PHE A 37 -6.08 5.44 6.47
N GLU A 38 -6.46 6.50 7.18
CA GLU A 38 -6.49 6.52 8.65
C GLU A 38 -7.81 5.91 9.11
N ASP A 39 -7.74 4.96 10.03
CA ASP A 39 -8.91 4.32 10.64
C ASP A 39 -9.31 5.06 11.91
N GLN A 40 -10.34 5.91 11.80
CA GLN A 40 -10.91 6.65 12.91
C GLN A 40 -12.14 5.91 13.45
N ASN A 41 -11.91 4.85 14.24
CA ASN A 41 -12.95 4.02 14.83
C ASN A 41 -13.91 3.42 13.79
N GLY A 42 -13.37 2.85 12.71
CA GLY A 42 -14.12 2.26 11.59
C GLY A 42 -14.43 3.24 10.47
N ASN A 43 -14.20 4.55 10.67
CA ASN A 43 -14.31 5.54 9.61
C ASN A 43 -12.97 5.70 8.89
N LEU A 44 -12.88 5.16 7.66
CA LEU A 44 -11.68 5.24 6.83
C LEU A 44 -11.58 6.63 6.19
N LYS A 45 -10.61 7.43 6.65
CA LYS A 45 -10.26 8.73 6.08
C LYS A 45 -9.11 8.58 5.11
N PHE A 46 -9.29 9.06 3.87
CA PHE A 46 -8.22 9.08 2.88
C PHE A 46 -7.02 9.88 3.42
N VAL A 47 -5.83 9.31 3.30
CA VAL A 47 -4.57 9.96 3.65
C VAL A 47 -3.80 10.31 2.38
N GLU A 48 -3.54 9.30 1.56
CA GLU A 48 -2.70 9.40 0.37
C GLU A 48 -2.97 8.20 -0.54
N GLY A 49 -2.76 8.33 -1.84
CA GLY A 49 -2.86 7.22 -2.78
C GLY A 49 -1.95 7.42 -3.97
N ASP A 50 -1.31 6.36 -4.43
CA ASP A 50 -0.45 6.37 -5.61
C ASP A 50 -0.93 5.29 -6.60
N ASP A 51 -1.06 5.72 -7.85
CA ASP A 51 -1.65 5.02 -9.00
C ASP A 51 -0.64 4.96 -10.18
N ASP A 52 0.66 4.94 -9.85
CA ASP A 52 1.75 4.71 -10.82
C ASP A 52 2.15 5.93 -11.68
N SER A 53 2.69 6.98 -11.05
CA SER A 53 3.18 8.18 -11.77
C SER A 53 4.59 8.05 -12.40
N GLY A 54 5.10 6.83 -12.60
CA GLY A 54 6.42 6.58 -13.19
C GLY A 54 6.47 5.32 -14.07
N SER A 55 7.46 5.22 -14.96
CA SER A 55 7.63 4.06 -15.86
C SER A 55 8.07 2.76 -15.15
N GLU A 56 7.99 2.71 -13.82
CA GLU A 56 8.33 1.56 -12.99
C GLU A 56 7.03 1.01 -12.41
N LEU A 57 6.70 -0.25 -12.68
CA LEU A 57 5.44 -0.93 -12.32
C LEU A 57 5.12 -1.02 -10.79
N ASN A 58 5.80 -0.26 -9.95
CA ASN A 58 5.71 -0.32 -8.50
C ASN A 58 5.26 1.04 -7.94
N ALA A 59 4.08 1.09 -7.32
CA ALA A 59 3.61 2.25 -6.58
C ALA A 59 4.53 2.56 -5.38
N GLU A 60 4.75 3.84 -5.11
CA GLU A 60 5.56 4.32 -3.98
C GLU A 60 4.91 5.57 -3.36
N MET A 61 4.75 5.56 -2.04
CA MET A 61 4.28 6.73 -1.31
C MET A 61 5.18 7.05 -0.12
N ARG A 62 5.42 8.35 0.10
CA ARG A 62 6.11 8.86 1.29
C ARG A 62 5.12 9.66 2.12
N VAL A 63 4.83 9.18 3.32
CA VAL A 63 3.76 9.71 4.16
C VAL A 63 4.21 9.79 5.62
N ARG A 64 3.82 10.88 6.31
CA ARG A 64 4.04 10.99 7.75
C ARG A 64 2.94 10.29 8.52
N LEU A 65 3.32 9.27 9.29
CA LEU A 65 2.40 8.53 10.13
C LEU A 65 2.65 8.87 11.59
N TYR A 66 1.58 8.78 12.40
CA TYR A 66 1.60 9.13 13.81
C TYR A 66 1.46 7.87 14.67
N GLN A 67 2.36 7.72 15.64
CA GLN A 67 2.29 6.66 16.63
C GLN A 67 0.94 6.73 17.37
N GLY A 68 0.36 5.56 17.67
CA GLY A 68 -0.93 5.45 18.35
C GLY A 68 -2.14 5.64 17.42
N ARG A 69 -1.93 5.95 16.14
CA ARG A 69 -2.98 5.91 15.12
C ARG A 69 -2.95 4.58 14.37
N ARG A 70 -4.12 4.17 13.88
CA ARG A 70 -4.30 2.99 13.05
C ARG A 70 -4.54 3.42 11.61
N TYR A 71 -3.91 2.71 10.69
CA TYR A 71 -4.07 2.93 9.26
C TYR A 71 -4.44 1.63 8.56
N VAL A 72 -5.06 1.76 7.38
CA VAL A 72 -5.39 0.66 6.49
C VAL A 72 -4.74 0.94 5.14
N LEU A 73 -3.73 0.13 4.78
CA LEU A 73 -3.15 0.13 3.45
C LEU A 73 -3.97 -0.82 2.58
N ARG A 74 -4.60 -0.26 1.55
CA ARG A 74 -5.36 -0.99 0.55
C ARG A 74 -4.50 -1.13 -0.69
N ILE A 75 -4.40 -2.36 -1.19
CA ILE A 75 -3.68 -2.67 -2.42
C ILE A 75 -4.62 -3.38 -3.37
N ARG A 76 -4.70 -2.91 -4.61
CA ARG A 76 -5.46 -3.55 -5.68
C ARG A 76 -4.51 -3.88 -6.83
N LEU A 77 -4.55 -5.11 -7.32
CA LEU A 77 -3.67 -5.58 -8.38
C LEU A 77 -4.40 -5.51 -9.72
N TYR A 78 -3.86 -4.76 -10.67
CA TYR A 78 -4.52 -4.47 -11.95
C TYR A 78 -4.11 -5.47 -13.04
N LEU A 79 -2.82 -5.73 -13.20
CA LEU A 79 -2.28 -6.70 -14.15
C LEU A 79 -1.07 -7.43 -13.57
N LYS A 80 -1.07 -8.76 -13.69
CA LYS A 80 0.09 -9.61 -13.36
C LYS A 80 0.78 -10.00 -14.67
N TYR A 81 1.95 -9.43 -14.96
CA TYR A 81 2.65 -9.69 -16.22
C TYR A 81 3.44 -11.00 -16.21
N SER A 82 3.70 -11.60 -15.04
CA SER A 82 4.30 -12.93 -14.92
C SER A 82 3.90 -13.65 -13.63
N ALA A 83 4.32 -14.90 -13.47
CA ALA A 83 4.14 -15.67 -12.23
C ALA A 83 4.97 -15.13 -11.04
N GLY A 84 5.67 -14.01 -11.18
CA GLY A 84 6.48 -13.39 -10.12
C GLY A 84 5.71 -13.02 -8.86
N ASP A 85 6.44 -12.93 -7.75
CA ASP A 85 5.91 -12.59 -6.44
C ASP A 85 5.80 -11.08 -6.24
N THR A 86 4.69 -10.61 -5.65
CA THR A 86 4.52 -9.23 -5.23
C THR A 86 4.76 -9.09 -3.73
N GLY A 87 5.57 -8.10 -3.35
CA GLY A 87 5.88 -7.74 -1.97
C GLY A 87 5.46 -6.30 -1.66
N VAL A 88 5.34 -6.00 -0.37
CA VAL A 88 5.13 -4.64 0.15
C VAL A 88 6.12 -4.45 1.27
N MET A 89 6.87 -3.36 1.24
CA MET A 89 7.78 -2.99 2.31
C MET A 89 7.44 -1.59 2.81
N MET A 90 7.60 -1.41 4.12
CA MET A 90 7.41 -0.15 4.81
C MET A 90 8.62 0.05 5.71
N TRP A 91 9.30 1.19 5.59
CA TRP A 91 10.50 1.52 6.37
C TRP A 91 10.58 2.99 6.72
#